data_AF-A0A1E1XJF9-F1
#
_entry.id   AF-A0A1E1XJF9-F1
#
_cell.length_a   1.000
_cell.length_b   1.000
_cell.length_c   1.000
_cell.angle_alpha   90.00
_cell.angle_beta   90.00
_cell.angle_gamma   90.00
#
_symmetry.space_group_name_H-M   'P 1'
#
loop_
_entity.id
_entity.type
_entity.pdbx_description
1 polymer ?
#
loop_
_entity_poly.entity_id
_entity_poly.type
_entity_poly.pdbx_seq_one_letter_code
_entity_poly.pdbx_strand_id
1 'polypeptide(L)'
;VSHFLHTPRSTSYELDDRAYLVDLLAHAKKEGTENEVDEINDSEILFIEELTSTECRILFYLGGFILKGILKFITCAQCKAALLGNPDDEYASLTALKEYVRDGQNLIYPSRDVMKTIKNYEEHFTAVNSWCTDTFFTMKSPLRSLIAYLEEIDKPSVKTCMAHKERIRKMLTAAYARVRLRIHLRQNPSPHFSGHGSKTCAGVSLA
;
A
#
# COMPACT_ATOMS: atom_id res chain seq x y z
N VAL A 1 -9.62 7.68 -9.11
CA VAL A 1 -10.51 6.55 -9.45
C VAL A 1 -10.22 5.92 -10.82
N SER A 2 -9.93 6.68 -11.90
CA SER A 2 -9.74 6.07 -13.24
C SER A 2 -8.46 5.24 -13.43
N HIS A 3 -7.41 5.49 -12.65
CA HIS A 3 -6.09 4.85 -12.86
C HIS A 3 -6.01 3.36 -12.49
N PHE A 4 -6.97 2.83 -11.71
CA PHE A 4 -7.03 1.40 -11.35
C PHE A 4 -8.05 0.60 -12.19
N LEU A 5 -8.75 1.28 -13.11
CA LEU A 5 -9.83 0.73 -13.93
C LEU A 5 -9.39 0.43 -15.37
N HIS A 6 -8.10 0.19 -15.61
CA HIS A 6 -7.64 -0.29 -16.91
C HIS A 6 -8.08 -1.74 -17.13
N THR A 7 -8.49 -2.06 -18.36
CA THR A 7 -8.84 -3.43 -18.75
C THR A 7 -7.60 -4.32 -18.59
N PRO A 8 -7.64 -5.34 -17.71
CA PRO A 8 -6.50 -6.21 -17.50
C PRO A 8 -6.19 -6.98 -18.78
N ARG A 9 -4.92 -7.03 -19.15
CA ARG A 9 -4.42 -7.83 -20.28
C ARG A 9 -3.90 -9.19 -19.80
N SER A 10 -3.67 -9.34 -18.49
CA SER A 10 -3.22 -10.58 -17.85
C SER A 10 -3.82 -10.72 -16.44
N THR A 11 -3.50 -11.81 -15.72
CA THR A 11 -3.59 -11.81 -14.26
C THR A 11 -2.22 -11.50 -13.65
N SER A 12 -1.81 -10.24 -13.60
CA SER A 12 -0.58 -9.89 -12.89
C SER A 12 -0.54 -8.44 -12.43
N TYR A 13 -0.33 -8.25 -11.12
CA TYR A 13 0.01 -6.95 -10.54
C TYR A 13 1.17 -6.26 -11.28
N GLU A 14 2.09 -7.03 -11.87
CA GLU A 14 3.31 -6.52 -12.49
C GLU A 14 3.11 -6.07 -13.94
N LEU A 15 2.11 -6.63 -14.63
CA LEU A 15 1.85 -6.29 -16.03
C LEU A 15 0.72 -5.27 -16.14
N ASP A 16 -0.35 -5.45 -15.37
CA ASP A 16 -1.57 -4.66 -15.52
C ASP A 16 -1.47 -3.29 -14.82
N ASP A 17 -0.76 -3.22 -13.69
CA ASP A 17 -0.56 -1.97 -12.95
C ASP A 17 0.91 -1.57 -12.89
N ARG A 18 1.72 -1.96 -13.90
CA ARG A 18 3.18 -1.76 -13.93
C ARG A 18 3.60 -0.33 -13.62
N ALA A 19 2.93 0.65 -14.25
CA ALA A 19 3.21 2.07 -14.09
C ALA A 19 2.98 2.56 -12.65
N TYR A 20 2.15 1.85 -11.88
CA TYR A 20 1.74 2.24 -10.53
C TYR A 20 2.37 1.37 -9.44
N LEU A 21 2.62 0.07 -9.66
CA LEU A 21 2.96 -0.90 -8.61
C LEU A 21 4.38 -1.51 -8.70
N VAL A 22 4.95 -1.73 -9.89
CA VAL A 22 6.13 -2.62 -10.05
C VAL A 22 7.40 -2.14 -9.34
N ASP A 23 7.65 -0.84 -9.33
CA ASP A 23 8.84 -0.30 -8.66
C ASP A 23 8.65 -0.11 -7.15
N LEU A 24 7.44 -0.32 -6.61
CA LEU A 24 7.12 0.04 -5.22
C LEU A 24 7.82 -0.84 -4.17
N LEU A 25 8.20 -2.07 -4.53
CA LEU A 25 8.82 -3.03 -3.63
C LEU A 25 10.27 -3.40 -4.00
N ALA A 26 10.73 -3.06 -5.22
CA ALA A 26 11.97 -3.63 -5.79
C ALA A 26 13.29 -2.93 -5.39
N HIS A 27 13.25 -1.71 -4.86
CA HIS A 27 14.46 -0.97 -4.49
C HIS A 27 14.31 -0.28 -3.13
N ALA A 28 14.79 -0.95 -2.09
CA ALA A 28 15.19 -0.33 -0.83
C ALA A 28 16.70 -0.56 -0.69
N LYS A 29 17.52 0.27 -1.33
CA LYS A 29 18.96 0.32 -1.09
C LYS A 29 19.36 1.74 -0.68
N LYS A 30 20.17 1.79 0.39
CA LYS A 30 20.61 2.92 1.22
C LYS A 30 19.57 3.43 2.23
N GLU A 31 19.65 2.89 3.44
CA GLU A 31 19.30 3.63 4.65
C GLU A 31 20.26 4.82 4.77
N GLY A 32 19.71 6.03 4.69
CA GLY A 32 20.43 7.24 5.11
C GLY A 32 20.56 7.24 6.63
N THR A 33 21.77 7.42 7.12
CA THR A 33 22.07 7.69 8.53
C THR A 33 21.73 9.13 8.86
N GLU A 34 20.48 9.38 9.25
CA GLU A 34 20.05 10.62 9.91
C GLU A 34 19.10 10.23 11.04
N ASN A 35 19.40 10.69 12.26
CA ASN A 35 18.78 10.24 13.51
C ASN A 35 17.55 11.07 13.93
N GLU A 36 17.16 12.09 13.16
CA GLU A 36 15.99 12.91 13.45
C GLU A 36 14.80 12.43 12.61
N VAL A 37 13.82 11.83 13.27
CA VAL A 37 12.51 11.48 12.69
C VAL A 37 11.56 12.59 13.08
N ASP A 38 10.98 13.29 12.11
CA ASP A 38 9.94 14.27 12.39
C ASP A 38 8.69 13.53 12.88
N GLU A 39 8.19 13.85 14.06
CA GLU A 39 7.00 13.21 14.61
C GLU A 39 5.74 13.72 13.90
N ILE A 40 4.80 12.81 13.59
CA ILE A 40 3.48 13.18 13.08
C ILE A 40 2.65 13.58 14.30
N ASN A 41 2.36 14.87 14.45
CA ASN A 41 1.50 15.37 15.51
C ASN A 41 0.03 15.02 15.21
N ASP A 42 -0.50 14.02 15.88
CA ASP A 42 -1.87 13.55 15.71
C ASP A 42 -2.92 14.42 16.42
N SER A 43 -2.49 15.35 17.30
CA SER A 43 -3.41 16.25 18.02
C SER A 43 -4.17 17.21 17.10
N GLU A 44 -3.69 17.42 15.87
CA GLU A 44 -4.35 18.22 14.84
C GLU A 44 -5.36 17.41 14.02
N ILE A 45 -5.38 16.08 14.17
CA ILE A 45 -6.34 15.20 13.48
C ILE A 45 -7.67 15.22 14.26
N LEU A 46 -8.56 16.11 13.85
CA LEU A 46 -9.87 16.29 14.51
C LEU A 46 -10.83 15.14 14.23
N PHE A 47 -10.73 14.50 13.07
CA PHE A 47 -11.53 13.34 12.71
C PHE A 47 -10.85 12.46 11.67
N ILE A 48 -11.16 11.17 11.75
CA ILE A 48 -10.75 10.17 10.78
C ILE A 48 -12.00 9.82 9.96
N GLU A 49 -11.96 10.11 8.66
CA GLU A 49 -13.05 9.76 7.76
C GLU A 49 -13.01 8.25 7.46
N GLU A 50 -14.19 7.62 7.49
CA GLU A 50 -14.34 6.23 7.10
C GLU A 50 -14.30 6.08 5.57
N LEU A 51 -13.55 5.07 5.10
CA LEU A 51 -13.47 4.77 3.67
C LEU A 51 -14.80 4.28 3.10
N THR A 52 -15.11 4.73 1.89
CA THR A 52 -16.23 4.21 1.11
C THR A 52 -16.00 2.75 0.70
N SER A 53 -17.09 2.03 0.38
CA SER A 53 -16.99 0.64 -0.12
C SER A 53 -16.11 0.51 -1.37
N THR A 54 -16.12 1.53 -2.24
CA THR A 54 -15.27 1.57 -3.44
C THR A 54 -13.79 1.67 -3.07
N GLU A 55 -13.44 2.54 -2.12
CA GLU A 55 -12.07 2.67 -1.63
C GLU A 55 -11.60 1.39 -0.94
N CYS A 56 -12.47 0.74 -0.15
CA CYS A 56 -12.17 -0.56 0.45
C CYS A 56 -11.88 -1.65 -0.61
N ARG A 57 -12.58 -1.68 -1.74
CA ARG A 57 -12.29 -2.61 -2.85
C ARG A 57 -10.95 -2.35 -3.52
N ILE A 58 -10.58 -1.08 -3.71
CA ILE A 58 -9.26 -0.68 -4.22
C ILE A 58 -8.18 -1.10 -3.22
N LEU A 59 -8.41 -0.83 -1.94
CA LEU A 59 -7.48 -1.11 -0.86
C LEU A 59 -7.31 -2.63 -0.65
N PHE A 60 -8.36 -3.42 -0.85
CA PHE A 60 -8.29 -4.89 -0.83
C PHE A 60 -7.38 -5.41 -1.94
N TYR A 61 -7.51 -4.88 -3.17
CA TYR A 61 -6.61 -5.21 -4.27
C TYR A 61 -5.15 -4.80 -3.99
N LEU A 62 -4.95 -3.60 -3.43
CA LEU A 62 -3.62 -3.11 -3.01
C LEU A 62 -3.04 -3.97 -1.88
N GLY A 63 -3.86 -4.41 -0.93
CA GLY A 63 -3.48 -5.32 0.14
C GLY A 63 -2.96 -6.65 -0.41
N GLY A 64 -3.58 -7.18 -1.47
CA GLY A 64 -3.08 -8.37 -2.16
C GLY A 64 -1.68 -8.16 -2.75
N PHE A 65 -1.44 -7.00 -3.35
CA PHE A 65 -0.12 -6.62 -3.86
C PHE A 65 0.92 -6.52 -2.73
N ILE A 66 0.59 -5.86 -1.62
CA ILE A 66 1.46 -5.74 -0.44
C ILE A 66 1.82 -7.15 0.10
N LEU A 67 0.82 -8.01 0.25
CA LEU A 67 1.02 -9.38 0.71
C LEU A 67 1.87 -10.21 -0.25
N LYS A 68 1.75 -10.02 -1.57
CA LYS A 68 2.64 -10.66 -2.57
C LYS A 68 4.11 -10.39 -2.26
N GLY A 69 4.43 -9.18 -1.82
CA GLY A 69 5.79 -8.80 -1.40
C GLY A 69 6.22 -9.48 -0.10
N ILE A 70 5.36 -9.46 0.91
CA ILE A 70 5.65 -9.96 2.27
C ILE A 70 5.74 -11.48 2.31
N LEU A 71 4.84 -12.19 1.63
CA LEU A 71 4.71 -13.66 1.70
C LEU A 71 5.97 -14.41 1.22
N LYS A 72 6.80 -13.77 0.38
CA LYS A 72 8.10 -14.30 -0.05
C LYS A 72 9.07 -14.52 1.12
N PHE A 73 8.91 -13.77 2.20
CA PHE A 73 9.80 -13.80 3.37
C PHE A 73 9.23 -14.57 4.56
N ILE A 74 7.98 -15.02 4.47
CA ILE A 74 7.31 -15.79 5.52
C ILE A 74 7.44 -17.27 5.17
N THR A 75 7.94 -18.09 6.09
CA THR A 75 8.04 -19.54 5.93
C THR A 75 7.02 -20.29 6.80
N CYS A 76 6.59 -19.69 7.91
CA CYS A 76 5.62 -20.27 8.83
C CYS A 76 4.24 -20.42 8.18
N ALA A 77 3.76 -21.67 8.04
CA ALA A 77 2.46 -21.99 7.42
C ALA A 77 1.28 -21.33 8.15
N GLN A 78 1.26 -21.36 9.49
CA GLN A 78 0.22 -20.69 10.28
C GLN A 78 0.16 -19.19 10.00
N CYS A 79 1.32 -18.55 9.87
CA CYS A 79 1.39 -17.11 9.58
C CYS A 79 0.95 -16.79 8.16
N LYS A 80 1.32 -17.63 7.16
CA LYS A 80 0.81 -17.48 5.80
C LYS A 80 -0.71 -17.58 5.75
N ALA A 81 -1.27 -18.61 6.39
CA ALA A 81 -2.71 -18.83 6.44
C ALA A 81 -3.45 -17.67 7.13
N ALA A 82 -2.88 -17.09 8.20
CA ALA A 82 -3.47 -15.94 8.88
C ALA A 82 -3.52 -14.66 8.02
N LEU A 83 -2.62 -14.53 7.04
CA LEU A 83 -2.55 -13.37 6.15
C LEU A 83 -3.44 -13.50 4.91
N LEU A 84 -3.76 -14.74 4.52
CA LEU A 84 -4.51 -15.04 3.30
C LEU A 84 -6.01 -15.18 3.60
N GLY A 85 -6.82 -14.57 2.75
CA GLY A 85 -8.28 -14.61 2.77
C GLY A 85 -8.85 -15.45 1.64
N ASN A 86 -10.10 -15.19 1.30
CA ASN A 86 -10.85 -15.90 0.28
C ASN A 86 -11.44 -14.94 -0.77
N PRO A 87 -11.79 -15.45 -1.96
CA PRO A 87 -12.42 -14.66 -3.01
C PRO A 87 -13.87 -14.22 -2.69
N ASP A 88 -14.47 -14.79 -1.65
CA ASP A 88 -15.84 -14.48 -1.20
C ASP A 88 -15.91 -13.28 -0.25
N ASP A 89 -14.78 -12.58 -0.02
CA ASP A 89 -14.75 -11.39 0.82
C ASP A 89 -15.54 -10.24 0.20
N GLU A 90 -16.17 -9.40 1.04
CA GLU A 90 -17.05 -8.32 0.59
C GLU A 90 -16.34 -7.27 -0.29
N TYR A 91 -15.02 -7.13 -0.13
CA TYR A 91 -14.19 -6.22 -0.92
C TYR A 91 -13.46 -6.91 -2.08
N ALA A 92 -13.63 -8.22 -2.27
CA ALA A 92 -12.90 -9.01 -3.27
C ALA A 92 -13.30 -8.73 -4.72
N SER A 93 -14.44 -8.07 -4.96
CA SER A 93 -15.01 -7.86 -6.31
C SER A 93 -14.04 -7.25 -7.32
N LEU A 94 -13.22 -6.26 -6.93
CA LEU A 94 -12.23 -5.67 -7.84
C LEU A 94 -11.08 -6.64 -8.14
N THR A 95 -10.60 -7.36 -7.13
CA THR A 95 -9.58 -8.39 -7.31
C THR A 95 -10.08 -9.50 -8.24
N ALA A 96 -11.31 -9.97 -8.05
CA ALA A 96 -11.94 -10.95 -8.92
C ALA A 96 -12.10 -10.43 -10.36
N LEU A 97 -12.45 -9.15 -10.55
CA LEU A 97 -12.54 -8.53 -11.88
C LEU A 97 -11.16 -8.45 -12.58
N LYS A 98 -10.08 -8.33 -11.81
CA LYS A 98 -8.70 -8.29 -12.30
C LYS A 98 -8.07 -9.66 -12.51
N GLU A 99 -8.74 -10.72 -12.09
CA GLU A 99 -8.34 -12.10 -12.39
C GLU A 99 -8.82 -12.45 -13.81
N TYR A 100 -7.88 -12.47 -14.76
CA TYR A 100 -8.16 -12.77 -16.16
C TYR A 100 -8.49 -14.25 -16.40
N VAL A 101 -7.84 -15.15 -15.66
CA VAL A 101 -8.08 -16.60 -15.74
C VAL A 101 -9.19 -16.96 -14.76
N ARG A 102 -10.36 -17.37 -15.26
CA ARG A 102 -11.43 -17.91 -14.40
C ARG A 102 -10.86 -19.00 -13.48
N ASP A 103 -11.12 -18.86 -12.19
CA ASP A 103 -10.66 -19.77 -11.13
C ASP A 103 -9.14 -19.93 -11.02
N GLY A 104 -8.36 -19.01 -11.61
CA GLY A 104 -6.90 -19.09 -11.63
C GLY A 104 -6.22 -18.89 -10.28
N GLN A 105 -6.87 -18.19 -9.35
CA GLN A 105 -6.34 -17.87 -8.01
C GLN A 105 -4.91 -17.30 -8.04
N ASN A 106 -4.59 -16.51 -9.08
CA ASN A 106 -3.25 -15.95 -9.28
C ASN A 106 -3.05 -14.65 -8.48
N LEU A 107 -4.15 -13.96 -8.14
CA LEU A 107 -4.14 -12.82 -7.23
C LEU A 107 -4.26 -13.24 -5.78
N ILE A 108 -3.66 -12.44 -4.89
CA ILE A 108 -3.69 -12.70 -3.46
C ILE A 108 -4.88 -11.96 -2.85
N TYR A 109 -5.67 -12.70 -2.09
CA TYR A 109 -6.78 -12.17 -1.30
C TYR A 109 -6.28 -11.95 0.13
N PRO A 110 -6.28 -10.72 0.66
CA PRO A 110 -5.98 -10.48 2.08
C PRO A 110 -7.02 -11.13 2.99
N SER A 111 -6.59 -11.59 4.16
CA SER A 111 -7.53 -11.98 5.21
C SER A 111 -8.28 -10.76 5.75
N ARG A 112 -9.44 -10.99 6.37
CA ARG A 112 -10.24 -9.93 6.99
C ARG A 112 -9.46 -9.11 8.03
N ASP A 113 -8.61 -9.78 8.81
CA ASP A 113 -7.78 -9.11 9.81
C ASP A 113 -6.74 -8.20 9.14
N VAL A 114 -6.11 -8.65 8.05
CA VAL A 114 -5.20 -7.83 7.24
C VAL A 114 -5.95 -6.65 6.62
N MET A 115 -7.12 -6.88 6.03
CA MET A 115 -7.93 -5.83 5.43
C MET A 115 -8.33 -4.76 6.47
N LYS A 116 -8.72 -5.18 7.68
CA LYS A 116 -9.01 -4.26 8.78
C LYS A 116 -7.80 -3.40 9.16
N THR A 117 -6.62 -4.01 9.25
CA THR A 117 -5.37 -3.28 9.53
C THR A 117 -5.04 -2.28 8.43
N ILE A 118 -5.11 -2.70 7.16
CA ILE A 118 -4.81 -1.82 6.03
C ILE A 118 -5.85 -0.69 5.91
N LYS A 119 -7.14 -0.96 6.16
CA LYS A 119 -8.21 0.07 6.25
C LYS A 119 -7.85 1.13 7.28
N ASN A 120 -7.50 0.70 8.50
CA ASN A 120 -7.09 1.61 9.57
C ASN A 120 -5.88 2.47 9.13
N TYR A 121 -4.89 1.87 8.48
CA TYR A 121 -3.73 2.63 8.00
C TYR A 121 -4.07 3.65 6.90
N GLU A 122 -5.03 3.36 6.01
CA GLU A 122 -5.43 4.27 4.93
C GLU A 122 -6.29 5.42 5.45
N GLU A 123 -7.17 5.15 6.40
CA GLU A 123 -7.96 6.19 7.08
C GLU A 123 -7.03 7.19 7.78
N HIS A 124 -6.04 6.70 8.52
CA HIS A 124 -5.03 7.53 9.18
C HIS A 124 -4.09 8.22 8.18
N PHE A 125 -3.65 7.53 7.12
CA PHE A 125 -2.83 8.15 6.07
C PHE A 125 -3.56 9.33 5.42
N THR A 126 -4.85 9.15 5.11
CA THR A 126 -5.69 10.18 4.51
C THR A 126 -5.90 11.34 5.48
N ALA A 127 -6.10 11.06 6.77
CA ALA A 127 -6.19 12.09 7.80
C ALA A 127 -4.90 12.94 7.88
N VAL A 128 -3.73 12.30 7.98
CA VAL A 128 -2.45 13.03 7.99
C VAL A 128 -2.28 13.89 6.73
N ASN A 129 -2.62 13.35 5.57
CA ASN A 129 -2.49 14.07 4.30
C ASN A 129 -3.47 15.25 4.14
N SER A 130 -4.69 15.11 4.63
CA SER A 130 -5.74 16.13 4.50
C SER A 130 -5.58 17.27 5.50
N TRP A 131 -5.13 16.97 6.72
CA TRP A 131 -5.07 17.94 7.81
C TRP A 131 -3.71 18.61 7.94
N CYS A 132 -2.65 17.95 7.51
CA CYS A 132 -1.30 18.49 7.55
C CYS A 132 -0.83 18.75 6.10
N THR A 133 -1.04 19.97 5.62
CA THR A 133 -0.67 20.37 4.24
C THR A 133 0.85 20.33 4.05
N ASP A 134 1.31 19.71 2.96
CA ASP A 134 2.72 19.54 2.56
C ASP A 134 3.63 18.74 3.52
N THR A 135 3.11 18.09 4.55
CA THR A 135 3.90 17.38 5.57
C THR A 135 4.86 16.37 4.98
N PHE A 136 4.37 15.48 4.11
CA PHE A 136 5.24 14.46 3.53
C PHE A 136 6.31 15.02 2.57
N PHE A 137 6.13 16.22 2.04
CA PHE A 137 7.11 16.90 1.18
C PHE A 137 8.12 17.72 1.99
N THR A 138 7.74 18.20 3.17
CA THR A 138 8.57 19.04 4.03
C THR A 138 9.32 18.25 5.11
N MET A 139 8.85 17.03 5.41
CA MET A 139 9.52 16.10 6.33
C MET A 139 10.91 15.67 5.84
N LYS A 140 11.86 15.59 6.77
CA LYS A 140 13.20 15.04 6.55
C LYS A 140 13.14 13.55 6.22
N SER A 141 12.29 12.80 6.93
CA SER A 141 12.18 11.34 6.77
C SER A 141 10.73 10.83 6.72
N PRO A 142 9.92 11.23 5.71
CA PRO A 142 8.48 10.96 5.66
C PRO A 142 8.12 9.47 5.76
N LEU A 143 8.97 8.58 5.22
CA LEU A 143 8.76 7.14 5.34
C LEU A 143 8.95 6.65 6.78
N ARG A 144 9.98 7.12 7.50
CA ARG A 144 10.25 6.68 8.87
C ARG A 144 9.19 7.22 9.82
N SER A 145 8.85 8.50 9.66
CA SER A 145 7.79 9.14 10.44
C SER A 145 6.44 8.46 10.25
N LEU A 146 6.07 8.14 8.99
CA LEU A 146 4.86 7.39 8.71
C LEU A 146 4.88 5.98 9.31
N ILE A 147 6.01 5.27 9.25
CA ILE A 147 6.13 3.95 9.87
C ILE A 147 5.95 4.05 11.39
N ALA A 148 6.65 4.98 12.04
CA ALA A 148 6.56 5.17 13.49
C ALA A 148 5.12 5.47 13.92
N TYR A 149 4.48 6.44 13.26
CA TYR A 149 3.09 6.81 13.52
C TYR A 149 2.13 5.62 13.33
N LEU A 150 2.25 4.91 12.20
CA LEU A 150 1.39 3.75 11.93
C LEU A 150 1.64 2.62 12.95
N GLU A 151 2.87 2.43 13.42
CA GLU A 151 3.19 1.43 14.44
C GLU A 151 2.56 1.74 15.82
N GLU A 152 2.36 3.03 16.15
CA GLU A 152 1.75 3.49 17.40
C GLU A 152 0.23 3.31 17.41
N ILE A 153 -0.44 3.64 16.29
CA ILE A 153 -1.90 3.49 16.17
C ILE A 153 -2.33 2.03 15.91
N ASP A 154 -1.40 1.19 15.45
CA ASP A 154 -1.69 -0.17 15.05
C ASP A 154 -2.09 -1.03 16.24
N LYS A 155 -3.35 -1.46 16.25
CA LYS A 155 -3.85 -2.45 17.20
C LYS A 155 -3.72 -3.83 16.57
N PRO A 156 -2.85 -4.73 17.10
CA PRO A 156 -2.57 -6.01 16.45
C PRO A 156 -3.84 -6.87 16.35
N SER A 157 -4.40 -6.97 15.15
CA SER A 157 -5.61 -7.76 14.85
C SER A 157 -5.29 -9.11 14.22
N VAL A 158 -4.16 -9.20 13.50
CA VAL A 158 -3.80 -10.38 12.70
C VAL A 158 -3.41 -11.55 13.60
N LYS A 159 -4.11 -12.68 13.45
CA LYS A 159 -3.97 -13.90 14.26
C LYS A 159 -2.76 -14.77 13.86
N THR A 160 -1.58 -14.18 13.80
CA THR A 160 -0.30 -14.89 13.58
C THR A 160 0.18 -15.60 14.84
N CYS A 161 1.15 -16.51 14.71
CA CYS A 161 1.75 -17.15 15.87
C CYS A 161 2.55 -16.14 16.73
N MET A 162 2.66 -16.41 18.02
CA MET A 162 3.32 -15.51 18.98
C MET A 162 4.77 -15.19 18.61
N ALA A 163 5.51 -16.17 18.07
CA ALA A 163 6.91 -16.00 17.70
C ALA A 163 7.13 -15.01 16.53
N HIS A 164 6.14 -14.87 15.63
CA HIS A 164 6.26 -14.02 14.44
C HIS A 164 5.36 -12.80 14.46
N LYS A 165 4.49 -12.66 15.46
CA LYS A 165 3.48 -11.59 15.55
C LYS A 165 4.07 -10.22 15.31
N GLU A 166 5.09 -9.86 16.07
CA GLU A 166 5.71 -8.53 15.98
C GLU A 166 6.45 -8.33 14.65
N ARG A 167 7.15 -9.35 14.16
CA ARG A 167 7.85 -9.29 12.89
C ARG A 167 6.88 -9.07 11.73
N ILE A 168 5.77 -9.79 11.70
CA ILE A 168 4.77 -9.68 10.63
C ILE A 168 4.07 -8.34 10.68
N ARG A 169 3.76 -7.85 11.89
CA ARG A 169 3.21 -6.50 12.11
C ARG A 169 4.11 -5.45 11.46
N LYS A 170 5.38 -5.38 11.86
CA LYS A 170 6.36 -4.44 11.30
C LYS A 170 6.54 -4.57 9.79
N MET A 171 6.55 -5.79 9.27
CA MET A 171 6.61 -6.03 7.82
C MET A 171 5.40 -5.46 7.09
N LEU A 172 4.20 -5.64 7.64
CA LEU A 172 2.96 -5.13 7.06
C LEU A 172 2.93 -3.60 7.09
N THR A 173 3.24 -3.00 8.24
CA THR A 173 3.30 -1.54 8.41
C THR A 173 4.32 -0.91 7.47
N ALA A 174 5.55 -1.42 7.44
CA ALA A 174 6.61 -0.89 6.58
C ALA A 174 6.31 -1.07 5.09
N ALA A 175 5.73 -2.20 4.68
CA ALA A 175 5.36 -2.45 3.30
C ALA A 175 4.23 -1.52 2.86
N TYR A 176 3.19 -1.37 3.68
CA TYR A 176 2.09 -0.44 3.44
C TYR A 176 2.60 1.00 3.32
N ALA A 177 3.33 1.50 4.33
CA ALA A 177 3.84 2.88 4.36
C ALA A 177 4.67 3.20 3.11
N ARG A 178 5.55 2.27 2.71
CA ARG A 178 6.42 2.43 1.54
C ARG A 178 5.63 2.47 0.24
N VAL A 179 4.66 1.57 0.07
CA VAL A 179 3.79 1.52 -1.11
C VAL A 179 2.95 2.79 -1.19
N ARG A 180 2.29 3.16 -0.09
CA ARG A 180 1.33 4.26 -0.06
C ARG A 180 1.98 5.63 -0.22
N LEU A 181 3.10 5.88 0.46
CA LEU A 181 3.86 7.12 0.32
C LEU A 181 4.36 7.30 -1.11
N ARG A 182 4.89 6.23 -1.74
CA ARG A 182 5.31 6.29 -3.14
C ARG A 182 4.15 6.58 -4.10
N ILE A 183 2.99 5.96 -3.90
CA ILE A 183 1.78 6.27 -4.69
C ILE A 183 1.42 7.75 -4.54
N HIS A 184 1.41 8.26 -3.30
CA HIS A 184 1.11 9.66 -3.01
C HIS A 184 2.07 10.63 -3.71
N LEU A 185 3.39 10.41 -3.59
CA LEU A 185 4.42 11.24 -4.21
C LEU A 185 4.37 11.21 -5.75
N ARG A 186 3.95 10.08 -6.35
CA ARG A 186 3.74 9.98 -7.81
C ARG A 186 2.50 10.74 -8.27
N GLN A 187 1.44 10.76 -7.47
CA GLN A 187 0.19 11.46 -7.79
C GLN A 187 0.30 12.97 -7.58
N ASN A 188 1.14 13.40 -6.64
CA ASN A 188 1.37 14.80 -6.30
C ASN A 188 2.86 15.14 -6.52
N PRO A 189 3.34 15.26 -7.76
CA PRO A 189 4.72 15.67 -8.01
C PRO A 189 4.93 17.07 -7.42
N SER A 190 5.98 17.23 -6.59
CA SER A 190 6.30 18.52 -5.96
C SER A 190 6.42 19.63 -7.03
N PRO A 191 5.82 20.81 -6.81
CA PRO A 191 5.93 21.93 -7.74
C PRO A 191 7.38 22.42 -7.94
N HIS A 192 8.32 21.99 -7.09
CA HIS A 192 9.73 22.37 -7.16
C HIS A 192 10.63 21.44 -8.00
N PHE A 193 10.13 20.33 -8.53
CA PHE A 193 10.87 19.45 -9.45
C PHE A 193 10.32 19.52 -10.88
N SER A 194 10.33 20.72 -11.44
CA SER A 194 10.17 20.94 -12.88
C SER A 194 11.49 20.66 -13.61
N GLY A 195 11.86 19.40 -13.75
CA GLY A 195 12.97 19.04 -14.63
C GLY A 195 13.48 17.62 -14.46
N HIS A 196 13.38 16.85 -15.54
CA HIS A 196 13.96 15.51 -15.73
C HIS A 196 13.14 14.33 -15.21
N GLY A 197 11.84 14.34 -15.53
CA GLY A 197 11.15 13.08 -15.85
C GLY A 197 11.65 12.59 -17.20
N SER A 198 12.35 11.44 -17.20
CA SER A 198 12.80 10.78 -18.44
C SER A 198 11.60 10.55 -19.36
N LYS A 199 11.52 11.35 -20.43
CA LYS A 199 10.54 11.18 -21.49
C LYS A 199 10.93 9.97 -22.32
N THR A 200 10.43 8.80 -21.94
CA THR A 200 10.31 7.67 -22.87
C THR A 200 8.85 7.27 -22.92
N CYS A 201 8.14 7.89 -23.85
CA CYS A 201 7.07 7.31 -24.67
C CYS A 201 6.74 8.33 -25.76
N ALA A 202 7.54 8.32 -26.84
CA ALA A 202 7.09 8.84 -28.12
C ALA A 202 5.98 7.90 -28.61
N GLY A 203 4.73 8.26 -28.31
CA GLY A 203 3.59 7.75 -29.06
C GLY A 203 3.56 8.47 -30.41
N VAL A 204 4.13 7.82 -31.42
CA VAL A 204 3.89 8.17 -32.82
C VAL A 204 2.38 8.13 -33.02
N SER A 205 1.77 9.29 -33.26
CA SER A 205 0.41 9.36 -33.77
C SER A 205 0.46 8.86 -35.21
N LEU A 206 -0.11 7.69 -35.46
CA LEU A 206 -0.53 7.29 -36.80
C LEU A 206 -1.92 7.89 -37.03
N ALA A 207 -1.96 9.00 -37.76
CA ALA A 207 -3.07 9.45 -38.57
C ALA A 207 -2.48 10.10 -39.84
#